data_AF-A0A3R8S7Z5-F1
#
_entry.id   AF-A0A3R8S7Z5-F1
#
_cell.length_a   1.000
_cell.length_b   1.000
_cell.length_c   1.000
_cell.angle_alpha   90.00
_cell.angle_beta   90.00
_cell.angle_gamma   90.00
#
_symmetry.space_group_name_H-M   'P 1'
#
loop_
_entity.id
_entity.type
_entity.pdbx_description
1 polymer ?
#
loop_
_entity_poly.entity_id
_entity_poly.type
_entity_poly.pdbx_seq_one_letter_code
_entity_poly.pdbx_strand_id
1 'polypeptide(L)' 'MAGLQMSVMIHALVYVLVVGGLWALNQDATPDVQWVKWVAWGWGIGLATHAAVWAMLKTRTRR' A
#
# COMPACT_ATOMS: atom_id res chain seq x y z
N MET A 1 1.79 16.93 -11.24
CA MET A 1 2.65 15.77 -10.89
C MET A 1 2.85 15.59 -9.39
N ALA A 2 3.15 16.66 -8.62
CA ALA A 2 3.40 16.56 -7.18
C ALA A 2 2.30 15.83 -6.39
N GLY A 3 1.01 16.08 -6.68
CA GLY A 3 -0.10 15.42 -5.99
C GLY A 3 -0.15 13.88 -6.18
N LEU A 4 0.14 13.38 -7.39
CA LEU A 4 0.17 11.93 -7.66
C LEU A 4 1.37 11.26 -6.99
N GLN A 5 2.53 11.91 -7.01
CA GLN A 5 3.71 11.43 -6.29
C GLN A 5 3.43 11.39 -4.78
N MET A 6 2.84 12.44 -4.23
CA MET A 6 2.42 12.50 -2.83
C MET A 6 1.43 11.38 -2.50
N SER A 7 0.45 11.14 -3.39
CA SER A 7 -0.50 10.03 -3.25
C SER A 7 0.21 8.68 -3.14
N VAL A 8 1.21 8.38 -3.97
CA VAL A 8 1.98 7.13 -3.85
C VAL A 8 2.76 7.08 -2.53
N MET A 9 3.44 8.17 -2.16
CA MET A 9 4.28 8.20 -0.95
C MET A 9 3.47 8.01 0.33
N ILE A 10 2.33 8.70 0.47
CA ILE A 10 1.50 8.57 1.67
C ILE A 10 0.87 7.18 1.78
N HIS A 11 0.39 6.61 0.67
CA HIS A 11 -0.19 5.26 0.69
C HIS A 11 0.88 4.20 0.95
N ALA A 12 2.10 4.37 0.44
CA ALA A 12 3.22 3.46 0.75
C ALA A 12 3.58 3.51 2.25
N LEU A 13 3.68 4.70 2.83
CA LEU A 13 3.98 4.87 4.25
C LEU A 13 2.89 4.27 5.13
N VAL A 14 1.62 4.63 4.87
CA VAL A 14 0.47 4.10 5.62
C VAL A 14 0.38 2.59 5.46
N TYR A 15 0.60 2.05 4.26
CA TYR A 15 0.62 0.60 4.02
C TYR A 15 1.62 -0.11 4.94
N VAL A 16 2.87 0.36 4.98
CA VAL A 16 3.91 -0.27 5.81
C VAL A 16 3.57 -0.17 7.30
N LEU A 17 3.17 1.00 7.78
CA LEU A 17 2.88 1.21 9.20
C LEU A 17 1.66 0.41 9.67
N VAL A 18 0.56 0.44 8.90
CA VAL A 18 -0.68 -0.24 9.26
C VAL A 18 -0.53 -1.74 9.10
N VAL A 19 -0.02 -2.25 7.97
CA VAL A 19 0.15 -3.69 7.77
C VAL A 19 1.18 -4.27 8.75
N GLY A 20 2.27 -3.55 9.03
CA GLY A 20 3.25 -3.95 10.04
C GLY A 20 2.65 -4.01 11.45
N GLY A 21 1.88 -2.99 11.84
CA GLY A 21 1.17 -2.98 13.13
C GLY A 21 0.13 -4.09 13.24
N LEU A 22 -0.66 -4.33 12.19
CA LEU A 22 -1.62 -5.43 12.14
C LEU A 22 -0.94 -6.79 12.13
N TRP A 23 0.25 -6.91 11.53
CA TRP A 23 1.01 -8.15 11.57
C TRP A 23 1.47 -8.47 12.99
N ALA A 24 2.01 -7.49 13.71
CA ALA A 24 2.36 -7.65 15.11
C ALA A 24 1.14 -8.03 15.97
N LEU A 25 0.01 -7.36 15.76
CA LEU A 25 -1.25 -7.68 16.44
C LEU A 25 -1.76 -9.08 16.10
N ASN A 26 -1.60 -9.53 14.86
CA ASN A 26 -2.01 -10.87 14.45
C ASN A 26 -1.16 -11.93 15.17
N GLN A 27 0.15 -11.72 15.31
CA GLN A 27 1.02 -12.67 16.04
C GLN A 27 0.68 -12.74 17.54
N ASP A 28 0.26 -11.62 18.14
CA ASP A 28 -0.09 -11.56 19.56
C ASP A 28 -1.49 -12.13 19.84
N ALA A 29 -2.50 -11.75 19.04
CA ALA A 29 -3.89 -12.08 19.33
C ALA A 29 -4.34 -13.44 18.79
N THR A 30 -3.97 -13.78 17.55
CA THR A 30 -4.47 -14.97 16.84
C THR A 30 -3.40 -15.56 15.90
N PRO A 31 -2.25 -16.04 16.43
CA PRO A 31 -1.11 -16.46 15.62
C PRO A 31 -1.44 -17.61 14.65
N ASP A 32 -2.37 -18.49 15.01
CA ASP A 32 -2.78 -19.62 14.17
C ASP A 32 -3.61 -19.20 12.95
N VAL A 33 -4.15 -17.98 12.95
CA VAL A 33 -5.01 -17.44 11.90
C VAL A 33 -4.40 -16.18 11.32
N GLN A 34 -3.64 -16.34 10.23
CA GLN A 34 -2.93 -15.24 9.56
C GLN A 34 -3.89 -14.35 8.72
N TRP A 35 -4.85 -13.66 9.34
CA TRP A 35 -5.80 -12.77 8.66
C TRP A 35 -5.13 -11.52 8.08
N VAL A 36 -3.98 -11.10 8.64
CA VAL A 36 -3.22 -9.94 8.15
C VAL A 36 -2.82 -10.08 6.68
N LYS A 37 -2.63 -11.31 6.16
CA LYS A 37 -2.31 -11.54 4.75
C LYS A 37 -3.38 -10.99 3.81
N TRP A 38 -4.66 -11.12 4.18
CA TRP A 38 -5.76 -10.64 3.37
C TRP A 38 -5.83 -9.11 3.36
N VAL A 39 -5.56 -8.49 4.51
CA VAL A 39 -5.44 -7.02 4.62
C VAL A 39 -4.27 -6.52 3.76
N ALA A 40 -3.11 -7.18 3.87
CA ALA A 40 -1.91 -6.84 3.11
C ALA A 40 -2.14 -6.93 1.59
N TRP A 41 -2.83 -7.96 1.12
CA TRP A 41 -3.19 -8.10 -0.30
C TRP A 41 -4.19 -7.05 -0.77
N GLY A 42 -5.29 -6.86 -0.03
CA GLY A 42 -6.34 -5.90 -0.40
C GLY A 42 -5.81 -4.47 -0.49
N TRP A 43 -5.06 -4.03 0.53
CA TRP A 43 -4.44 -2.70 0.54
C TRP A 43 -3.29 -2.60 -0.48
N GLY A 44 -2.54 -3.69 -0.69
CA GLY A 44 -1.42 -3.75 -1.62
C GLY A 44 -1.85 -3.51 -3.06
N ILE A 45 -3.02 -4.02 -3.45
CA ILE A 45 -3.63 -3.73 -4.76
C ILE A 45 -3.91 -2.23 -4.89
N GLY A 46 -4.51 -1.60 -3.88
CA GLY A 46 -4.74 -0.15 -3.88
C GLY A 46 -3.45 0.66 -4.06
N LEU A 47 -2.40 0.34 -3.30
CA LEU A 47 -1.09 0.97 -3.45
C LEU A 47 -0.51 0.77 -4.85
N ALA A 48 -0.60 -0.44 -5.41
CA ALA A 48 -0.15 -0.74 -6.76
C ALA A 48 -0.93 0.08 -7.81
N THR A 49 -2.23 0.28 -7.64
CA THR A 49 -3.04 1.13 -8.51
C THR A 49 -2.58 2.59 -8.47
N HIS A 50 -2.32 3.16 -7.28
CA HIS A 50 -1.78 4.53 -7.17
C HIS A 50 -0.44 4.66 -7.90
N ALA A 51 0.46 3.70 -7.73
CA ALA A 51 1.76 3.68 -8.40
C ALA A 51 1.60 3.57 -9.92
N ALA A 52 0.69 2.71 -10.41
CA ALA A 52 0.41 2.53 -11.83
C ALA A 52 -0.12 3.82 -12.47
N VAL A 53 -1.10 4.48 -11.85
CA VAL A 53 -1.65 5.76 -12.36
C VAL A 53 -0.57 6.84 -12.41
N TRP A 54 0.25 6.97 -11.36
CA TRP A 54 1.37 7.90 -11.36
C TRP A 54 2.36 7.61 -12.50
N ALA A 55 2.73 6.35 -12.70
CA ALA A 55 3.66 5.94 -13.75
C ALA A 55 3.09 6.22 -15.15
N MET A 56 1.84 5.85 -15.42
CA MET A 56 1.18 6.08 -16.72
C MET A 56 1.08 7.57 -17.07
N LEU A 57 0.74 8.42 -16.11
CA LEU A 57 0.61 9.86 -16.36
C LEU A 57 1.98 10.54 -16.47
N LYS A 58 2.97 10.09 -15.69
CA LYS A 58 4.35 10.56 -15.81
C LYS A 58 4.98 10.24 -17.17
N THR A 59 4.71 9.05 -17.74
CA THR A 59 5.20 8.68 -19.07
C THR A 59 4.51 9.46 -20.18
N ARG A 60 3.21 9.76 -20.02
CA ARG A 60 2.45 10.57 -21.00
C ARG A 60 2.92 12.01 -21.11
N THR A 61 3.29 12.66 -20.00
CA THR A 61 3.78 14.05 -20.02
C THR A 61 5.24 14.18 -20.46
N ARG A 62 5.99 13.07 -20.52
CA ARG A 62 7.38 13.05 -21.03
C ARG A 62 7.47 12.85 -22.54
N ARG A 63 6.37 12.48 -23.21
CA ARG A 63 6.24 12.45 -24.67
C ARG A 63 5.63 13.75 -25.15
#